data_AF-U6EBA6-F1
#
_entry.id   AF-U6EBA6-F1
#
_cell.length_a   1.000
_cell.length_b   1.000
_cell.length_c   1.000
_cell.angle_alpha   90.00
_cell.angle_beta   90.00
_cell.angle_gamma   90.00
#
_symmetry.space_group_name_H-M   'P 1'
#
loop_
_entity.id
_entity.type
_entity.pdbx_description
1 polymer ?
#
loop_
_entity_poly.entity_id
_entity_poly.type
_entity_poly.pdbx_seq_one_letter_code
_entity_poly.pdbx_strand_id
1 'polypeptide(L)'
;MVVIALIGGASFIMSHPSHTVGITVDTNGTSVTIKSSSFFLPEAMLDEMKEKALIDVQEVDSSVGSIQTDMQEIARKYNYTVNVKVSSQFGENQLPMPATVKGTSMLPTLKNGQEIIVLKTNDFKVGDLVVAKHPEYDLIVKRVAEINGSQVYLKSDNRQVQIVSNKVQVINGVKRVVTIEKRSLDVWLPRSYVVGVVKEY
;
A
#
# COMPACT_ATOMS: atom_id res chain seq x y z
N MET A 1 55.13 54.48 -17.32
CA MET A 1 54.24 53.75 -16.39
C MET A 1 53.47 52.73 -17.18
N VAL A 2 53.58 51.46 -16.83
CA VAL A 2 52.80 50.36 -17.43
C VAL A 2 51.78 49.95 -16.39
N VAL A 3 50.49 50.09 -16.71
CA VAL A 3 49.39 49.63 -15.87
C VAL A 3 49.05 48.21 -16.33
N ILE A 4 49.38 47.22 -15.51
CA ILE A 4 48.96 45.83 -15.69
C ILE A 4 47.59 45.70 -15.00
N ALA A 5 46.53 45.57 -15.79
CA ALA A 5 45.21 45.22 -15.29
C ALA A 5 45.13 43.70 -15.13
N LEU A 6 45.20 43.23 -13.88
CA LEU A 6 44.89 41.84 -13.51
C LEU A 6 43.37 41.66 -13.56
N ILE A 7 42.87 41.04 -14.63
CA ILE A 7 41.50 40.53 -14.68
C ILE A 7 41.49 39.18 -13.94
N GLY A 8 41.33 39.24 -12.62
CA GLY A 8 41.02 38.08 -11.81
C GLY A 8 39.56 37.69 -12.04
N GLY A 9 39.31 36.78 -12.97
CA GLY A 9 37.99 36.16 -13.14
C GLY A 9 37.69 35.30 -11.92
N ALA A 10 36.97 35.84 -10.94
CA ALA A 10 36.42 35.07 -9.85
C ALA A 10 35.33 34.16 -10.42
N SER A 11 35.62 32.87 -10.55
CA SER A 11 34.60 31.85 -10.73
C SER A 11 33.72 31.85 -9.48
N PHE A 12 32.58 32.54 -9.56
CA PHE A 12 31.57 32.55 -8.51
C PHE A 12 30.94 31.16 -8.51
N ILE A 13 31.49 30.22 -7.74
CA ILE A 13 30.78 28.99 -7.39
C ILE A 13 29.64 29.43 -6.48
N MET A 14 28.46 29.60 -7.08
CA MET A 14 27.19 29.75 -6.37
C MET A 14 26.93 28.45 -5.62
N SER A 15 27.46 28.33 -4.40
CA SER A 15 26.97 27.37 -3.43
C SER A 15 25.54 27.78 -3.09
N HIS A 16 24.56 27.15 -3.73
CA HIS A 16 23.15 27.37 -3.41
C HIS A 16 22.92 26.88 -1.98
N PRO A 17 22.40 27.71 -1.06
CA PRO A 17 21.98 27.23 0.24
C PRO A 17 20.92 26.16 -0.01
N SER A 18 21.16 24.92 0.45
CA SER A 18 20.15 23.88 0.41
C SER A 18 18.99 24.33 1.29
N HIS A 19 17.96 24.91 0.70
CA HIS A 19 16.73 25.23 1.42
C HIS A 19 16.09 23.91 1.79
N THR A 20 16.28 23.46 3.03
CA THR A 20 15.56 22.31 3.56
C THR A 20 14.09 22.73 3.72
N VAL A 21 13.21 22.13 2.93
CA VAL A 21 11.76 22.42 2.96
C VAL A 21 11.01 21.25 3.56
N GLY A 22 10.06 21.52 4.45
CA GLY A 22 9.13 20.51 4.95
C GLY A 22 8.03 20.25 3.93
N ILE A 23 7.87 18.99 3.54
CA ILE A 23 6.77 18.51 2.69
C ILE A 23 5.92 17.54 3.49
N THR A 24 4.61 17.74 3.48
CA THR A 24 3.64 16.79 4.02
C THR A 24 2.79 16.24 2.89
N VAL A 25 2.88 14.92 2.68
CA VAL A 25 1.97 14.16 1.84
C VAL A 25 0.74 13.80 2.67
N ASP A 26 -0.37 14.47 2.41
CA ASP A 26 -1.65 14.23 3.09
C ASP A 26 -2.53 13.35 2.22
N THR A 27 -3.00 12.21 2.75
CA THR A 27 -3.79 11.24 1.98
C THR A 27 -4.85 10.54 2.80
N ASN A 28 -5.96 10.17 2.16
CA ASN A 28 -6.97 9.27 2.71
C ASN A 28 -6.96 7.88 2.04
N GLY A 29 -6.01 7.61 1.15
CA GLY A 29 -5.93 6.39 0.33
C GLY A 29 -6.39 6.60 -1.11
N THR A 30 -7.42 7.42 -1.34
CA THR A 30 -8.00 7.65 -2.68
C THR A 30 -7.61 9.00 -3.29
N SER A 31 -7.13 9.92 -2.46
CA SER A 31 -6.68 11.25 -2.85
C SER A 31 -5.40 11.63 -2.11
N VAL A 32 -4.61 12.52 -2.73
CA VAL A 32 -3.38 13.06 -2.16
C VAL A 32 -3.35 14.57 -2.31
N THR A 33 -2.87 15.25 -1.28
CA THR A 33 -2.53 16.68 -1.30
C THR A 33 -1.12 16.87 -0.79
N ILE A 34 -0.33 17.70 -1.46
CA ILE A 34 1.02 18.07 -1.04
C ILE A 34 0.97 19.41 -0.33
N LYS A 35 1.39 19.44 0.94
CA LYS A 35 1.54 20.67 1.74
C LYS A 35 3.01 20.98 1.90
N SER A 36 3.37 22.26 1.86
CA SER A 36 4.75 22.73 1.98
C SER A 36 4.88 23.75 3.11
N SER A 37 6.02 23.74 3.81
CA SER A 37 6.39 24.79 4.77
C SER A 37 6.86 26.09 4.10
N SER A 38 7.10 26.08 2.79
CA SER A 38 7.63 27.20 2.01
C SER A 38 6.68 27.58 0.88
N PHE A 39 6.51 28.89 0.67
CA PHE A 39 5.60 29.45 -0.34
C PHE A 39 6.16 29.47 -1.78
N PHE A 40 7.49 29.37 -1.94
CA PHE A 40 8.16 29.54 -3.24
C PHE A 40 8.70 28.22 -3.79
N LEU A 41 7.82 27.23 -3.94
CA LEU A 41 8.17 25.98 -4.61
C LEU A 41 7.67 25.97 -6.06
N PRO A 42 8.40 25.35 -7.01
CA PRO A 42 7.91 25.17 -8.37
C PRO A 42 6.63 24.33 -8.38
N GLU A 43 5.59 24.81 -9.05
CA GLU A 43 4.30 24.10 -9.15
C GLU A 43 4.46 22.73 -9.81
N ALA A 44 5.26 22.64 -10.89
CA ALA A 44 5.58 21.38 -11.56
C ALA A 44 6.18 20.31 -10.63
N MET A 45 6.98 20.73 -9.62
CA MET A 45 7.52 19.79 -8.63
C MET A 45 6.41 19.24 -7.73
N LEU A 46 5.47 20.10 -7.31
CA LEU A 46 4.36 19.70 -6.44
C LEU A 46 3.36 18.79 -7.17
N ASP A 47 3.12 19.04 -8.44
CA ASP A 47 2.28 18.20 -9.28
C ASP A 47 2.91 16.81 -9.49
N GLU A 48 4.19 16.76 -9.84
CA GLU A 48 4.93 15.50 -9.98
C GLU A 48 4.93 14.70 -8.65
N MET A 49 5.13 15.38 -7.52
CA MET A 49 5.02 14.79 -6.19
C MET A 49 3.62 14.23 -5.92
N LYS A 50 2.58 14.97 -6.26
CA LYS A 50 1.18 14.57 -6.03
C LYS A 50 0.81 13.34 -6.85
N GLU A 51 1.15 13.32 -8.13
CA GLU A 51 0.88 12.19 -9.03
C GLU A 51 1.61 10.94 -8.56
N LYS A 52 2.91 11.06 -8.28
CA LYS A 52 3.73 9.94 -7.80
C LYS A 52 3.24 9.41 -6.45
N ALA A 53 2.98 10.30 -5.50
CA ALA A 53 2.46 9.90 -4.19
C ALA A 53 1.09 9.21 -4.28
N LEU A 54 0.21 9.62 -5.20
CA LEU A 54 -1.09 8.96 -5.40
C LEU A 54 -0.90 7.53 -5.92
N ILE A 55 0.01 7.33 -6.87
CA ILE A 55 0.37 5.99 -7.36
C ILE A 55 0.90 5.15 -6.19
N ASP A 56 1.87 5.68 -5.44
CA ASP A 56 2.49 4.92 -4.35
C ASP A 56 1.46 4.56 -3.27
N VAL A 57 0.55 5.45 -2.89
CA VAL A 57 -0.50 5.16 -1.91
C VAL A 57 -1.36 3.95 -2.32
N GLN A 58 -1.61 3.78 -3.62
CA GLN A 58 -2.43 2.70 -4.17
C GLN A 58 -1.63 1.41 -4.45
N GLU A 59 -0.32 1.51 -4.65
CA GLU A 59 0.57 0.38 -4.90
C GLU A 59 0.78 -0.46 -3.65
N VAL A 60 0.54 -1.77 -3.69
CA VAL A 60 0.61 -2.68 -2.53
C VAL A 60 1.96 -2.61 -1.81
N ASP A 61 3.04 -2.55 -2.59
CA ASP A 61 4.42 -2.72 -2.11
C ASP A 61 5.09 -1.42 -1.69
N SER A 62 4.39 -0.29 -1.83
CA SER A 62 4.87 0.97 -1.29
C SER A 62 4.83 0.98 0.24
N SER A 63 5.69 1.82 0.80
CA SER A 63 5.74 2.13 2.22
C SER A 63 5.88 3.63 2.42
N VAL A 64 5.73 4.09 3.67
CA VAL A 64 6.06 5.48 4.02
C VAL A 64 7.49 5.82 3.60
N GLY A 65 8.44 4.91 3.79
CA GLY A 65 9.84 5.11 3.41
C GLY A 65 10.06 5.22 1.89
N SER A 66 9.35 4.44 1.08
CA SER A 66 9.46 4.55 -0.38
C SER A 66 8.87 5.88 -0.86
N ILE A 67 7.70 6.28 -0.35
CA ILE A 67 7.10 7.59 -0.67
C ILE A 67 8.06 8.72 -0.29
N GLN A 68 8.65 8.68 0.92
CA GLN A 68 9.63 9.68 1.34
C GLN A 68 10.83 9.75 0.39
N THR A 69 11.31 8.60 -0.07
CA THR A 69 12.42 8.51 -1.02
C THR A 69 12.03 9.10 -2.38
N ASP A 70 10.88 8.72 -2.92
CA ASP A 70 10.35 9.22 -4.20
C ASP A 70 10.17 10.75 -4.16
N MET A 71 9.62 11.30 -3.06
CA MET A 71 9.48 12.75 -2.88
C MET A 71 10.85 13.45 -2.81
N GLN A 72 11.83 12.86 -2.12
CA GLN A 72 13.20 13.40 -2.07
C GLN A 72 13.88 13.37 -3.44
N GLU A 73 13.68 12.31 -4.22
CA GLU A 73 14.22 12.19 -5.57
C GLU A 73 13.60 13.21 -6.51
N ILE A 74 12.28 13.40 -6.49
CA ILE A 74 11.60 14.44 -7.25
C ILE A 74 12.17 15.81 -6.85
N ALA A 75 12.22 16.14 -5.56
CA ALA A 75 12.76 17.42 -5.11
C ALA A 75 14.19 17.70 -5.61
N ARG A 76 15.06 16.67 -5.63
CA ARG A 76 16.44 16.79 -6.13
C ARG A 76 16.50 17.19 -7.61
N LYS A 77 15.55 16.73 -8.45
CA LYS A 77 15.46 17.14 -9.87
C LYS A 77 15.29 18.65 -10.02
N TYR A 78 14.67 19.30 -9.03
CA TYR A 78 14.42 20.74 -8.99
C TYR A 78 15.45 21.49 -8.10
N ASN A 79 16.53 20.82 -7.67
CA ASN A 79 17.57 21.36 -6.78
C ASN A 79 17.09 21.70 -5.35
N TYR A 80 16.09 20.98 -4.84
CA TYR A 80 15.60 21.11 -3.46
C TYR A 80 16.01 19.93 -2.58
N THR A 81 16.17 20.19 -1.29
CA THR A 81 16.25 19.16 -0.25
C THR A 81 14.99 19.23 0.59
N VAL A 82 14.30 18.10 0.76
CA VAL A 82 13.02 18.07 1.47
C VAL A 82 13.04 17.11 2.66
N ASN A 83 12.39 17.50 3.74
CA ASN A 83 12.01 16.61 4.84
C ASN A 83 10.54 16.23 4.65
N VAL A 84 10.26 14.94 4.47
CA VAL A 84 8.96 14.45 4.01
C VAL A 84 8.25 13.73 5.16
N LYS A 85 7.03 14.18 5.46
CA LYS A 85 6.09 13.50 6.34
C LYS A 85 4.93 12.94 5.53
N VAL A 86 4.43 11.77 5.92
CA VAL A 86 3.17 11.24 5.40
C VAL A 86 2.14 11.37 6.51
N SER A 87 0.95 11.89 6.19
CA SER A 87 -0.16 12.03 7.13
C SER A 87 -1.41 11.46 6.50
N SER A 88 -2.22 10.77 7.30
CA SER A 88 -3.51 10.25 6.87
C SER A 88 -4.58 10.36 7.93
N GLN A 89 -5.80 9.90 7.60
CA GLN A 89 -6.89 9.81 8.56
C GLN A 89 -6.56 8.90 9.77
N PHE A 90 -5.54 8.05 9.65
CA PHE A 90 -5.09 7.16 10.72
C PHE A 90 -3.92 7.72 11.54
N GLY A 91 -3.38 8.90 11.16
CA GLY A 91 -2.31 9.59 11.88
C GLY A 91 -1.04 9.82 11.06
N GLU A 92 0.00 10.30 11.73
CA GLU A 92 1.31 10.53 11.12
C GLU A 92 2.01 9.19 10.79
N ASN A 93 2.63 9.12 9.62
CA ASN A 93 3.33 7.96 9.07
C ASN A 93 2.46 6.69 9.04
N GLN A 94 1.15 6.86 8.87
CA GLN A 94 0.19 5.78 8.66
C GLN A 94 -0.26 5.83 7.20
N LEU A 95 -0.05 4.75 6.45
CA LEU A 95 -0.30 4.70 5.01
C LEU A 95 -1.60 3.93 4.71
N PRO A 96 -2.70 4.60 4.36
CA PRO A 96 -3.92 3.95 3.90
C PRO A 96 -3.73 3.41 2.47
N MET A 97 -4.42 2.32 2.15
CA MET A 97 -4.51 1.74 0.81
C MET A 97 -5.95 1.32 0.53
N PRO A 98 -6.61 1.90 -0.48
CA PRO A 98 -7.96 1.49 -0.86
C PRO A 98 -7.93 0.11 -1.54
N ALA A 99 -8.96 -0.69 -1.31
CA ALA A 99 -9.15 -1.95 -2.02
C ALA A 99 -10.64 -2.26 -2.20
N THR A 100 -10.95 -3.12 -3.18
CA THR A 100 -12.32 -3.61 -3.42
C THR A 100 -12.37 -5.11 -3.16
N VAL A 101 -13.29 -5.53 -2.30
CA VAL A 101 -13.49 -6.94 -1.95
C VAL A 101 -14.02 -7.72 -3.14
N LYS A 102 -13.36 -8.83 -3.49
CA LYS A 102 -13.81 -9.75 -4.53
C LYS A 102 -14.16 -11.13 -3.95
N GLY A 103 -15.32 -11.64 -4.32
CA GLY A 103 -15.85 -12.92 -3.89
C GLY A 103 -16.63 -12.87 -2.57
N THR A 104 -17.08 -14.04 -2.12
CA THR A 104 -18.02 -14.20 -0.99
C THR A 104 -17.38 -14.80 0.24
N SER A 105 -16.06 -15.01 0.24
CA SER A 105 -15.34 -15.71 1.30
C SER A 105 -15.40 -15.02 2.67
N MET A 106 -15.73 -13.74 2.69
CA MET A 106 -15.83 -12.93 3.91
C MET A 106 -17.25 -12.60 4.32
N LEU A 107 -18.28 -13.17 3.68
CA LEU A 107 -19.65 -13.02 4.15
C LEU A 107 -19.83 -13.62 5.57
N PRO A 108 -20.65 -13.01 6.44
CA PRO A 108 -21.43 -11.80 6.20
C PRO A 108 -20.65 -10.49 6.41
N THR A 109 -19.41 -10.55 6.91
CA THR A 109 -18.61 -9.40 7.33
C THR A 109 -18.28 -8.44 6.19
N LEU A 110 -17.78 -8.96 5.06
CA LEU A 110 -17.49 -8.18 3.86
C LEU A 110 -18.24 -8.75 2.66
N LYS A 111 -18.86 -7.87 1.87
CA LYS A 111 -19.62 -8.18 0.67
C LYS A 111 -18.74 -8.05 -0.57
N ASN A 112 -19.05 -8.84 -1.59
CA ASN A 112 -18.43 -8.66 -2.90
C ASN A 112 -18.73 -7.25 -3.44
N GLY A 113 -17.70 -6.55 -3.94
CA GLY A 113 -17.79 -5.18 -4.43
C GLY A 113 -17.69 -4.11 -3.35
N GLN A 114 -17.58 -4.47 -2.07
CA GLN A 114 -17.42 -3.51 -0.97
C GLN A 114 -16.04 -2.86 -1.03
N GLU A 115 -16.01 -1.53 -0.96
CA GLU A 115 -14.79 -0.75 -0.81
C GLU A 115 -14.32 -0.83 0.65
N ILE A 116 -13.02 -0.99 0.84
CA ILE A 116 -12.38 -1.05 2.14
C ILE A 116 -11.12 -0.19 2.14
N ILE A 117 -10.75 0.35 3.30
CA ILE A 117 -9.45 1.00 3.50
C ILE A 117 -8.58 0.13 4.39
N VAL A 118 -7.42 -0.25 3.85
CA VAL A 118 -6.39 -1.03 4.54
C VAL A 118 -5.33 -0.09 5.06
N LEU A 119 -5.07 -0.12 6.36
CA LEU A 119 -3.88 0.51 6.92
C LEU A 119 -2.69 -0.42 6.73
N LYS A 120 -1.69 0.01 5.95
CA LYS A 120 -0.46 -0.75 5.76
C LYS A 120 0.34 -0.77 7.06
N THR A 121 0.47 -1.95 7.65
CA THR A 121 1.17 -2.14 8.92
C THR A 121 1.48 -3.62 9.14
N ASN A 122 2.56 -3.87 9.87
CA ASN A 122 2.90 -5.20 10.38
C ASN A 122 2.34 -5.44 11.79
N ASP A 123 1.68 -4.44 12.38
CA ASP A 123 1.03 -4.52 13.67
C ASP A 123 -0.44 -4.93 13.52
N PHE A 124 -0.70 -6.22 13.74
CA PHE A 124 -2.01 -6.84 13.69
C PHE A 124 -2.13 -7.94 14.74
N LYS A 125 -3.36 -8.25 15.14
CA LYS A 125 -3.66 -9.25 16.18
C LYS A 125 -4.74 -10.24 15.75
N VAL A 126 -4.89 -11.31 16.52
CA VAL A 126 -5.99 -12.27 16.36
C VAL A 126 -7.32 -11.53 16.41
N GLY A 127 -8.19 -11.84 15.46
CA GLY A 127 -9.49 -11.21 15.26
C GLY A 127 -9.49 -10.12 14.19
N ASP A 128 -8.35 -9.52 13.85
CA ASP A 128 -8.28 -8.48 12.82
C ASP A 128 -8.63 -9.02 11.43
N LEU A 129 -9.24 -8.18 10.61
CA LEU A 129 -9.36 -8.39 9.17
C LEU A 129 -8.09 -7.85 8.52
N VAL A 130 -7.41 -8.69 7.74
CA VAL A 130 -6.16 -8.32 7.08
C VAL A 130 -6.23 -8.58 5.60
N VAL A 131 -5.49 -7.76 4.84
CA VAL A 131 -5.15 -8.06 3.45
C VAL A 131 -3.76 -8.67 3.43
N ALA A 132 -3.61 -9.78 2.71
CA ALA A 132 -2.36 -10.52 2.60
C ALA A 132 -2.09 -10.95 1.17
N LYS A 133 -0.81 -11.03 0.81
CA LYS A 133 -0.33 -11.64 -0.42
C LYS A 133 -0.53 -13.14 -0.36
N HIS A 134 -1.10 -13.73 -1.39
CA HIS A 134 -1.31 -15.17 -1.54
C HIS A 134 -0.65 -15.66 -2.83
N PRO A 135 0.17 -16.74 -2.79
CA PRO A 135 0.93 -17.19 -3.95
C PRO A 135 0.05 -17.57 -5.16
N GLU A 136 -1.18 -18.02 -4.93
CA GLU A 136 -2.11 -18.42 -6.00
C GLU A 136 -3.19 -17.38 -6.33
N TYR A 137 -3.48 -16.46 -5.41
CA TYR A 137 -4.65 -15.56 -5.51
C TYR A 137 -4.28 -14.08 -5.48
N ASP A 138 -2.97 -13.77 -5.53
CA ASP A 138 -2.40 -12.44 -5.45
C ASP A 138 -2.72 -11.72 -4.13
N LEU A 139 -3.89 -11.09 -3.98
CA LEU A 139 -4.34 -10.49 -2.73
C LEU A 139 -5.60 -11.17 -2.19
N ILE A 140 -5.59 -11.48 -0.90
CA ILE A 140 -6.75 -12.00 -0.19
C ILE A 140 -7.05 -11.15 1.05
N VAL A 141 -8.33 -10.95 1.33
CA VAL A 141 -8.81 -10.44 2.62
C VAL A 141 -9.34 -11.60 3.47
N LYS A 142 -8.86 -11.72 4.70
CA LYS A 142 -9.20 -12.80 5.65
C LYS A 142 -9.16 -12.33 7.10
N ARG A 143 -9.74 -13.10 8.01
CA ARG A 143 -9.62 -12.87 9.44
C ARG A 143 -8.41 -13.60 10.02
N VAL A 144 -7.64 -12.92 10.85
CA VAL A 144 -6.55 -13.53 11.62
C VAL A 144 -7.16 -14.42 12.69
N ALA A 145 -6.94 -15.73 12.59
CA ALA A 145 -7.43 -16.69 13.57
C ALA A 145 -6.35 -17.10 14.58
N GLU A 146 -5.10 -17.17 14.14
CA GLU A 146 -3.98 -17.55 14.99
C GLU A 146 -2.70 -16.87 14.49
N ILE A 147 -1.80 -16.56 15.42
CA ILE A 147 -0.46 -16.07 15.12
C ILE A 147 0.52 -16.98 15.84
N ASN A 148 1.44 -17.60 15.10
CA ASN A 148 2.44 -18.51 15.64
C ASN A 148 3.83 -18.15 15.08
N GLY A 149 4.64 -17.46 15.88
CA GLY A 149 5.96 -17.01 15.48
C GLY A 149 5.92 -16.13 14.23
N SER A 150 6.55 -16.59 13.15
CA SER A 150 6.62 -15.94 11.83
C SER A 150 5.47 -16.31 10.90
N GLN A 151 4.50 -17.10 11.36
CA GLN A 151 3.35 -17.55 10.58
C GLN A 151 2.05 -16.95 11.14
N VAL A 152 1.08 -16.75 10.24
CA VAL A 152 -0.28 -16.32 10.56
C VAL A 152 -1.28 -17.25 9.90
N TYR A 153 -2.28 -17.68 10.66
CA TYR A 153 -3.38 -18.47 10.14
C TYR A 153 -4.55 -17.56 9.81
N LEU A 154 -4.90 -17.54 8.55
CA LEU A 154 -5.96 -16.71 7.99
C LEU A 154 -7.16 -17.56 7.63
N LYS A 155 -8.33 -17.09 8.04
CA LYS A 155 -9.57 -17.82 7.89
C LYS A 155 -10.64 -17.00 7.18
N SER A 156 -11.45 -17.68 6.39
CA SER A 156 -12.65 -17.12 5.80
C SER A 156 -13.74 -16.98 6.87
N ASP A 157 -14.46 -15.85 6.87
CA ASP A 157 -15.63 -15.69 7.75
C ASP A 157 -16.84 -16.46 7.19
N ASN A 158 -16.93 -16.61 5.87
CA ASN A 158 -17.97 -17.42 5.26
C ASN A 158 -17.66 -18.91 5.43
N ARG A 159 -18.52 -19.62 6.14
CA ARG A 159 -18.42 -21.07 6.39
C ARG A 159 -19.39 -21.92 5.57
N GLN A 160 -20.10 -21.33 4.63
CA GLN A 160 -21.01 -22.05 3.75
C GLN A 160 -20.23 -22.89 2.74
N VAL A 161 -20.57 -24.17 2.65
CA VAL A 161 -20.08 -25.07 1.60
C VAL A 161 -20.93 -24.86 0.35
N GLN A 162 -20.29 -24.54 -0.78
CA GLN A 162 -20.99 -24.40 -2.06
C GLN A 162 -20.83 -25.68 -2.87
N ILE A 163 -21.94 -26.27 -3.31
CA ILE A 163 -21.92 -27.36 -4.27
C ILE A 163 -21.72 -26.75 -5.66
N VAL A 164 -20.59 -27.06 -6.29
CA VAL A 164 -20.19 -26.48 -7.58
C VAL A 164 -20.70 -27.30 -8.75
N SER A 165 -20.70 -28.63 -8.62
CA SER A 165 -21.13 -29.51 -9.69
C SER A 165 -21.40 -30.92 -9.19
N ASN A 166 -22.25 -31.65 -9.90
CA ASN A 166 -22.44 -33.09 -9.75
C ASN A 166 -21.85 -33.77 -10.98
N LYS A 167 -20.79 -34.56 -10.81
CA LYS A 167 -20.17 -35.31 -11.92
C LYS A 167 -20.54 -36.78 -11.81
N VAL A 168 -21.08 -37.35 -12.88
CA VAL A 168 -21.29 -38.80 -12.96
C VAL A 168 -19.95 -39.46 -13.28
N GLN A 169 -19.49 -40.32 -12.39
CA GLN A 169 -18.31 -41.17 -12.58
C GLN A 169 -18.73 -42.63 -12.66
N VAL A 170 -18.15 -43.38 -13.58
CA VAL A 170 -18.33 -44.84 -13.63
C VAL A 170 -17.15 -45.47 -12.89
N ILE A 171 -17.42 -46.06 -11.73
CA ILE A 171 -16.42 -46.77 -10.93
C ILE A 171 -16.86 -48.23 -10.89
N ASN A 172 -16.02 -49.14 -11.40
CA ASN A 172 -16.32 -50.58 -11.51
C ASN A 172 -17.65 -50.89 -12.23
N GLY A 173 -17.96 -50.18 -13.32
CA GLY A 173 -19.18 -50.39 -14.10
C GLY A 173 -20.45 -49.77 -13.50
N VAL A 174 -20.40 -49.20 -12.29
CA VAL A 174 -21.53 -48.54 -11.64
C VAL A 174 -21.42 -47.03 -11.78
N LYS A 175 -22.48 -46.38 -12.30
CA LYS A 175 -22.59 -44.91 -12.34
C LYS A 175 -22.82 -44.38 -10.92
N ARG A 176 -21.91 -43.54 -10.44
CA ARG A 176 -22.05 -42.79 -9.17
C ARG A 176 -22.05 -41.29 -9.45
N VAL A 177 -22.94 -40.57 -8.79
CA VAL A 177 -22.91 -39.10 -8.78
C VAL A 177 -21.91 -38.66 -7.71
N VAL A 178 -20.91 -37.90 -8.11
CA VAL A 178 -19.91 -37.31 -7.21
C VAL A 178 -20.16 -35.81 -7.12
N THR A 179 -20.42 -35.33 -5.91
CA THR A 179 -20.61 -33.91 -5.61
C THR A 179 -19.26 -33.23 -5.45
N ILE A 180 -19.03 -32.15 -6.20
CA ILE A 180 -17.85 -31.29 -6.06
C ILE A 180 -18.21 -30.11 -5.18
N GLU A 181 -17.52 -29.98 -4.05
CA GLU A 181 -17.70 -28.90 -3.09
C GLU A 181 -16.59 -27.85 -3.22
N LYS A 182 -16.96 -26.57 -3.14
CA LYS A 182 -16.02 -25.46 -2.91
C LYS A 182 -16.06 -25.12 -1.42
N ARG A 183 -14.90 -25.26 -0.79
CA ARG A 183 -14.69 -24.94 0.62
C ARG A 183 -14.08 -23.56 0.77
N SER A 184 -14.28 -22.98 1.95
CA SER A 184 -13.68 -21.72 2.34
C SER A 184 -12.15 -21.84 2.41
N LEU A 185 -11.44 -20.78 1.99
CA LEU A 185 -9.99 -20.74 2.04
C LEU A 185 -9.55 -20.39 3.46
N ASP A 186 -8.91 -21.36 4.11
CA ASP A 186 -8.19 -21.20 5.36
C ASP A 186 -6.73 -21.58 5.10
N VAL A 187 -5.77 -20.71 5.45
CA VAL A 187 -4.38 -20.84 5.01
C VAL A 187 -3.41 -20.29 6.03
N TRP A 188 -2.27 -20.97 6.19
CA TRP A 188 -1.10 -20.44 6.88
C TRP A 188 -0.23 -19.67 5.90
N LEU A 189 0.11 -18.43 6.25
CA LEU A 189 1.02 -17.60 5.46
C LEU A 189 2.14 -17.04 6.36
N PRO A 190 3.30 -16.71 5.78
CA PRO A 190 4.29 -15.89 6.47
C PRO A 190 3.64 -14.57 6.93
N ARG A 191 3.97 -14.11 8.14
CA ARG A 191 3.50 -12.81 8.65
C ARG A 191 3.90 -11.64 7.76
N SER A 192 5.05 -11.75 7.10
CA SER A 192 5.54 -10.77 6.13
C SER A 192 4.68 -10.66 4.87
N TYR A 193 3.75 -11.59 4.64
CA TYR A 193 2.81 -11.51 3.52
C TYR A 193 1.59 -10.66 3.86
N VAL A 194 1.37 -10.34 5.14
CA VAL A 194 0.31 -9.41 5.53
C VAL A 194 0.71 -8.01 5.09
N VAL A 195 -0.13 -7.39 4.26
CA VAL A 195 0.05 -6.02 3.77
C VAL A 195 -0.43 -5.03 4.83
N GLY A 196 -1.54 -5.34 5.48
CA GLY A 196 -2.13 -4.44 6.46
C GLY A 196 -3.48 -4.89 7.01
N VAL A 197 -4.02 -4.04 7.89
CA VAL A 197 -5.27 -4.28 8.61
C VAL A 197 -6.38 -3.45 7.98
N VAL A 198 -7.54 -4.06 7.74
CA VAL A 198 -8.73 -3.35 7.29
C VAL A 198 -9.25 -2.46 8.44
N LYS A 199 -9.33 -1.15 8.20
CA LYS A 199 -9.77 -0.15 9.20
C LYS A 199 -11.15 0.41 8.92
N GLU A 200 -11.53 0.51 7.65
CA GLU A 200 -12.83 1.00 7.21
C GLU A 200 -13.44 -0.03 6.26
N TYR A 201 -14.69 -0.42 6.53
CA TYR A 201 -15.50 -1.33 5.73
C TYR A 201 -16.99 -1.16 6.05
#